data_AF-I2QUN9-F1
#
_entry.id   AF-I2QUN9-F1
#
_cell.length_a   1.000
_cell.length_b   1.000
_cell.length_c   1.000
_cell.angle_alpha   90.00
_cell.angle_beta   90.00
_cell.angle_gamma   90.00
#
_symmetry.space_group_name_H-M   'P 1'
#
loop_
_entity.id
_entity.type
_entity.pdbx_description
1 polymer ?
#
loop_
_entity_poly.entity_id
_entity_poly.type
_entity_poly.pdbx_seq_one_letter_code
_entity_poly.pdbx_strand_id
1 'polypeptide(L)' 'MAVFDAEVTPGVRLLDLSLIRKPDGSYRVFSEGCRLDIDIANELAKAAVTAGGGSHHDS' A
#
# COMPACT_ATOMS: atom_id res chain seq x y z
N MET A 1 -13.83 -1.77 17.12
CA MET A 1 -12.93 -2.51 16.20
C MET A 1 -11.57 -1.84 16.33
N ALA A 2 -10.51 -2.58 16.63
CA ALA A 2 -9.18 -1.98 16.75
C ALA A 2 -8.64 -1.69 15.34
N VAL A 3 -8.15 -0.47 15.13
CA VAL A 3 -7.45 -0.04 13.91
C VAL A 3 -5.98 0.08 14.26
N PHE A 4 -5.10 -0.35 13.36
CA PHE A 4 -3.65 -0.32 13.55
C PHE A 4 -2.94 -0.07 12.22
N ASP A 5 -1.70 0.39 12.31
CA ASP A 5 -0.80 0.51 11.17
C ASP A 5 0.27 -0.57 11.24
N ALA A 6 0.74 -1.05 10.09
CA ALA A 6 1.75 -2.10 10.03
C ALA A 6 2.81 -1.82 8.96
N GLU A 7 4.07 -2.01 9.34
CA GLU A 7 5.18 -2.06 8.39
C GLU A 7 5.18 -3.43 7.71
N VAL A 8 5.10 -3.44 6.37
CA VAL A 8 5.04 -4.67 5.57
C VAL A 8 6.37 -5.02 4.90
N THR A 9 7.24 -4.03 4.77
CA THR A 9 8.64 -4.12 4.32
C THR A 9 9.37 -2.86 4.82
N PRO A 10 10.71 -2.83 4.94
CA PRO A 10 11.43 -1.68 5.50
C PRO A 10 11.02 -0.34 4.86
N GLY A 11 10.51 0.57 5.70
CA GLY A 11 10.09 1.90 5.27
C GLY A 11 8.71 1.98 4.59
N VAL A 12 8.00 0.86 4.43
CA VAL A 12 6.66 0.84 3.83
C VAL A 12 5.63 0.43 4.87
N ARG A 13 4.75 1.38 5.21
CA ARG A 13 3.67 1.21 6.17
C ARG A 13 2.32 1.23 5.48
N LEU A 14 1.49 0.24 5.80
CA LEU A 14 0.07 0.24 5.49
C LEU A 14 -0.70 0.87 6.65
N LEU A 15 -1.65 1.74 6.30
CA LEU A 15 -2.44 2.50 7.24
C LEU A 15 -3.87 1.96 7.35
N ASP A 16 -4.52 2.28 8.46
CA ASP A 16 -5.95 2.01 8.69
C ASP A 16 -6.34 0.52 8.59
N LEU A 17 -5.47 -0.38 9.05
CA LEU A 17 -5.74 -1.83 9.03
C LEU A 17 -6.66 -2.22 10.19
N SER A 18 -7.52 -3.20 9.93
CA SER A 18 -8.44 -3.77 10.93
C SER A 18 -8.24 -5.28 11.05
N LEU A 19 -8.54 -5.82 12.24
CA LEU A 19 -8.54 -7.26 12.49
C LEU A 19 -9.96 -7.80 12.57
N ILE A 20 -10.23 -8.83 11.77
CA ILE A 20 -11.48 -9.59 11.81
C ILE A 20 -11.16 -10.96 12.39
N ARG A 21 -11.71 -11.27 13.57
CA ARG A 21 -11.60 -12.59 14.18
C ARG A 21 -12.55 -13.56 13.48
N LYS A 22 -12.02 -14.69 13.01
CA LYS A 22 -12.80 -15.75 12.37
C LYS A 22 -13.31 -16.77 13.39
N PRO A 23 -14.33 -17.57 13.03
CA PRO A 23 -14.87 -18.62 13.92
C PRO A 23 -13.85 -19.69 14.31
N ASP A 24 -12.86 -19.97 13.45
CA ASP A 24 -11.76 -20.90 13.72
C ASP A 24 -10.69 -20.34 14.69
N GLY A 25 -10.89 -19.12 15.19
CA GLY A 25 -9.97 -18.45 16.11
C GLY A 25 -8.83 -17.69 15.42
N SER A 26 -8.66 -17.82 14.10
CA SER A 26 -7.68 -17.05 13.33
C SER A 26 -8.11 -15.58 13.15
N TYR A 27 -7.17 -14.72 12.77
CA TYR A 27 -7.45 -13.34 12.41
C TYR A 27 -7.21 -13.11 10.92
N ARG A 28 -8.09 -12.34 10.28
CA ARG A 28 -7.87 -11.76 8.96
C ARG A 28 -7.56 -10.28 9.12
N VAL A 29 -6.44 -9.84 8.55
CA VAL A 29 -6.15 -8.42 8.36
C VAL A 29 -7.00 -7.93 7.18
N PHE A 30 -7.73 -6.84 7.38
CA PHE A 30 -8.62 -6.24 6.39
C PHE A 30 -8.44 -4.73 6.36
N SER A 31 -8.46 -4.16 5.16
CA SER A 31 -8.66 -2.72 4.95
C SER A 31 -9.55 -2.54 3.73
N GLU A 32 -10.46 -1.57 3.79
CA GLU A 32 -11.35 -1.21 2.68
C GLU A 32 -10.58 -0.58 1.50
N GLY A 33 -9.44 0.05 1.79
CA GLY A 33 -8.52 0.57 0.79
C GLY A 33 -7.09 0.57 1.31
N CYS A 34 -6.16 -0.01 0.54
CA CYS A 34 -4.75 -0.02 0.90
C CYS A 34 -4.18 1.40 0.79
N ARG A 35 -4.05 2.09 1.93
CA ARG A 35 -3.37 3.38 2.04
C ARG A 35 -1.91 3.15 2.41
N LEU A 36 -1.03 3.79 1.65
CA LEU A 36 0.40 3.83 1.90
C LEU A 36 0.75 5.18 2.50
N ASP A 37 1.90 5.24 3.16
CA ASP A 37 2.54 6.51 3.49
C ASP A 37 2.71 7.37 2.23
N ILE A 38 2.53 8.68 2.38
CA ILE A 38 2.62 9.65 1.29
C ILE A 38 4.01 9.65 0.64
N ASP A 39 5.07 9.39 1.42
CA ASP A 39 6.44 9.32 0.89
C ASP A 39 6.59 8.14 -0.09
N ILE A 40 6.02 6.97 0.25
CA ILE A 40 6.01 5.81 -0.65
C ILE A 40 5.10 6.04 -1.85
N ALA A 41 3.93 6.66 -1.65
CA ALA A 41 3.03 7.01 -2.74
C ALA A 41 3.71 7.96 -3.75
N ASN A 42 4.51 8.91 -3.27
CA ASN A 42 5.27 9.84 -4.10
C ASN A 42 6.36 9.12 -4.91
N GLU A 43 7.11 8.20 -4.30
CA GLU A 43 8.14 7.42 -5.03
C GLU A 43 7.51 6.50 -6.09
N LEU A 44 6.38 5.87 -5.80
CA LEU A 44 5.63 5.09 -6.79
C LEU A 44 5.14 5.96 -7.95
N ALA A 45 4.62 7.16 -7.67
CA ALA A 45 4.18 8.11 -8.69
C ALA A 45 5.35 8.56 -9.58
N LYS A 46 6.52 8.89 -9.00
CA LYS A 46 7.74 9.23 -9.76
C LYS A 46 8.20 8.07 -10.65
N ALA A 47 8.21 6.85 -10.13
CA ALA A 47 8.58 5.66 -10.88
C ALA A 47 7.62 5.42 -12.07
N ALA A 48 6.31 5.57 -11.86
CA ALA A 48 5.31 5.41 -12.92
C ALA A 48 5.46 6.45 -14.04
N VAL A 49 5.71 7.73 -13.68
CA VAL A 49 5.99 8.80 -14.66
C VAL A 49 7.25 8.48 -15.47
N THR A 50 8.30 7.98 -14.81
CA THR A 50 9.57 7.63 -15.47
C THR A 50 9.38 6.45 -16.45
N ALA A 51 8.57 5.46 -16.08
CA ALA A 51 8.27 4.32 -16.95
C ALA A 51 7.36 4.70 -18.14
N GLY A 52 6.45 5.66 -17.97
CA GLY A 52 5.54 6.13 -19.02
C GLY A 52 6.15 7.13 -20.01
N GLY A 53 7.24 7.82 -19.64
CA GLY A 53 7.90 8.82 -20.48
C GLY A 53 8.76 8.25 -21.63
N GLY A 54 8.86 6.93 -21.77
CA GLY A 54 9.76 6.26 -22.73
C GLY A 54 9.21 6.05 -24.15
N SER A 55 7.95 6.42 -24.44
CA SER A 55 7.32 6.18 -25.74
C SER A 55 7.10 7.46 -26.57
N HIS A 56 8.14 8.24 -26.77
CA HIS A 56 8.25 9.15 -27.91
C HIS A 56 9.53 8.80 -28.67
N HIS A 57 9.46 7.72 -29.46
CA HIS A 57 10.40 7.51 -30.56
C HIS A 57 9.69 8.02 -31.82
N ASP A 58 9.80 9.32 -32.08
CA ASP A 58 9.51 9.87 -33.40
C ASP A 58 10.66 9.43 -34.32
N SER A 59 10.36 8.52 -35.26
CA SER A 59 11.10 8.30 -36.51
C SER A 59 10.24 7.50 -37.47
#